data_AF-A0A8I1JI85-F1
#
_entry.id   AF-A0A8I1JI85-F1
#
_cell.length_a   1.000
_cell.length_b   1.000
_cell.length_c   1.000
_cell.angle_alpha   90.00
_cell.angle_beta   90.00
_cell.angle_gamma   90.00
#
_symmetry.space_group_name_H-M   'P 1'
#
loop_
_entity.id
_entity.type
_entity.pdbx_description
1 polymer ?
#
loop_
_entity_poly.entity_id
_entity_poly.type
_entity_poly.pdbx_seq_one_letter_code
_entity_poly.pdbx_strand_id
1 'polypeptide(L)'
;MDASKLKQLLATGPLLIEFQEQADDLEGYAYCGMRAHLIDVALQADDVATIKVSYKAFDEYNKSFEKATYYDENRKPVLTAREAGYYELEDEYYVSSKDDLTAYFSVLSDSVLGLWAEFIASGQENYVSWLEDQLRAARGLE
;
A
#
# COMPACT_ATOMS: atom_id res chain seq x y z
N MET A 1 1.94 17.02 0.76
CA MET A 1 0.54 16.75 1.15
C MET A 1 0.56 16.32 2.60
N ASP A 2 -0.14 17.01 3.49
CA ASP A 2 -0.18 16.65 4.91
C ASP A 2 -1.32 15.65 5.23
N ALA A 3 -1.39 15.18 6.47
CA ALA A 3 -2.38 14.20 6.92
C ALA A 3 -3.82 14.74 6.86
N SER A 4 -4.01 16.04 7.11
CA SER A 4 -5.34 16.68 7.02
C SER A 4 -5.88 16.66 5.60
N LYS A 5 -5.05 17.02 4.62
CA LYS A 5 -5.40 16.98 3.20
C LYS A 5 -5.62 15.54 2.73
N LEU A 6 -4.79 14.60 3.16
CA LEU A 6 -4.97 13.19 2.83
C LEU A 6 -6.31 12.65 3.35
N LYS A 7 -6.67 12.98 4.59
CA LYS A 7 -7.97 12.63 5.18
C LYS A 7 -9.15 13.18 4.38
N GLN A 8 -9.06 14.44 3.94
CA GLN A 8 -10.09 15.05 3.10
C GLN A 8 -10.23 14.33 1.76
N LEU A 9 -9.12 13.95 1.13
CA LEU A 9 -9.15 13.17 -0.12
C LEU A 9 -9.79 11.80 0.10
N LEU A 10 -9.45 11.09 1.18
CA LEU A 10 -10.03 9.78 1.49
C LEU A 10 -11.56 9.86 1.69
N ALA A 11 -12.06 10.97 2.24
CA ALA A 11 -13.50 11.19 2.38
C ALA A 11 -14.23 11.35 1.03
N THR A 12 -13.52 11.60 -0.07
CA THR A 12 -14.12 11.71 -1.42
C THR A 12 -14.27 10.35 -2.10
N GLY A 13 -13.57 9.31 -1.63
CA GLY A 13 -13.64 7.98 -2.19
C GLY A 13 -12.41 7.12 -1.87
N PRO A 14 -12.39 5.87 -2.35
CA PRO A 14 -11.27 4.96 -2.17
C PRO A 14 -9.97 5.56 -2.73
N LEU A 15 -8.90 5.52 -1.93
CA LEU A 15 -7.58 5.95 -2.37
C LEU A 15 -6.62 4.76 -2.45
N LEU A 16 -5.89 4.73 -3.55
CA LEU A 16 -4.77 3.83 -3.76
C LEU A 16 -3.49 4.65 -3.67
N ILE A 17 -2.51 4.13 -2.95
CA ILE A 17 -1.22 4.77 -2.77
C ILE A 17 -0.09 3.85 -3.24
N GLU A 18 1.00 4.47 -3.69
CA GLU A 18 2.27 3.80 -3.97
C GLU A 18 3.36 4.40 -3.08
N PHE A 19 4.02 3.56 -2.31
CA PHE A 19 5.09 3.92 -1.40
C PHE A 19 6.31 4.42 -2.19
N GLN A 20 6.89 5.52 -1.74
CA GLN A 20 8.02 6.21 -2.36
C GLN A 20 9.33 5.84 -1.67
N GLU A 21 10.43 6.49 -2.08
CA GLU A 21 11.78 6.15 -1.62
C GLU A 21 11.95 6.22 -0.10
N GLN A 22 11.29 7.15 0.60
CA GLN A 22 11.41 7.31 2.05
C GLN A 22 10.41 6.45 2.85
N ALA A 23 9.69 5.52 2.20
CA ALA A 23 8.69 4.70 2.89
C ALA A 23 9.29 3.83 4.02
N ASP A 24 10.58 3.51 3.94
CA ASP A 24 11.31 2.79 4.99
C ASP A 24 11.51 3.61 6.28
N ASP A 25 11.40 4.93 6.21
CA ASP A 25 11.44 5.82 7.39
C ASP A 25 10.13 5.75 8.22
N LEU A 26 9.06 5.14 7.69
CA LEU A 26 7.78 4.98 8.40
C LEU A 26 7.80 3.89 9.49
N GLU A 27 8.95 3.26 9.73
CA GLU A 27 9.14 2.20 10.74
C GLU A 27 8.14 1.03 10.64
N GLY A 28 7.73 0.64 9.43
CA GLY A 28 6.85 -0.51 9.21
C GLY A 28 7.20 -1.36 7.98
N TYR A 29 6.23 -2.09 7.45
CA TYR A 29 6.47 -3.09 6.39
C TYR A 29 6.72 -2.48 5.01
N ALA A 30 6.22 -1.27 4.76
CA ALA A 30 6.25 -0.65 3.43
C ALA A 30 7.66 -0.46 2.86
N TYR A 31 7.84 -0.84 1.60
CA TYR A 31 9.02 -0.53 0.80
C TYR A 31 8.64 0.25 -0.46
N CYS A 32 9.58 1.04 -0.97
CA CYS A 32 9.42 1.80 -2.23
C CYS A 32 8.89 0.91 -3.37
N GLY A 33 7.84 1.38 -4.05
CA GLY A 33 7.14 0.68 -5.13
C GLY A 33 5.99 -0.22 -4.68
N MET A 34 5.88 -0.53 -3.38
CA MET A 34 4.71 -1.25 -2.86
C MET A 34 3.44 -0.41 -2.99
N ARG A 35 2.30 -1.09 -3.09
CA ARG A 35 0.98 -0.47 -3.22
C ARG A 35 0.05 -0.91 -2.12
N ALA A 36 -0.80 0.00 -1.69
CA ALA A 36 -1.82 -0.29 -0.69
C ALA A 36 -3.07 0.56 -0.92
N HIS A 37 -4.17 0.12 -0.31
CA HIS A 37 -5.31 0.98 -0.08
C HIS A 37 -5.11 1.77 1.19
N LEU A 38 -5.45 3.04 1.12
CA LEU A 38 -5.61 3.83 2.33
C LEU A 38 -6.98 3.50 2.95
N ILE A 39 -6.97 3.00 4.20
CA ILE A 39 -8.18 2.61 4.94
C ILE A 39 -8.68 3.76 5.79
N ASP A 40 -7.79 4.39 6.56
CA ASP A 40 -8.14 5.47 7.49
C ASP A 40 -7.00 6.47 7.66
N VAL A 41 -7.38 7.71 8.00
CA VAL A 41 -6.47 8.75 8.47
C VAL A 41 -7.08 9.41 9.69
N ALA A 42 -6.51 9.15 10.86
CA ALA A 42 -6.93 9.76 12.11
C ALA A 42 -5.94 10.87 12.53
N LEU A 43 -6.48 12.06 12.78
CA LEU A 43 -5.72 13.16 13.38
C LEU A 43 -5.87 13.03 14.90
N GLN A 44 -4.75 12.99 15.61
CA GLN A 44 -4.71 12.86 17.06
C GLN A 44 -4.28 14.19 17.70
N ALA A 45 -4.22 14.22 19.03
CA ALA A 45 -3.64 15.35 19.74
C ALA A 45 -2.12 15.46 19.47
N ASP A 46 -1.52 16.58 19.86
CA ASP A 46 -0.07 16.79 19.86
C ASP A 46 0.62 16.62 18.49
N ASP A 47 -0.06 17.09 17.43
CA ASP A 47 0.44 17.06 16.04
C ASP A 47 0.72 15.64 15.50
N VAL A 48 0.13 14.58 16.06
CA VAL A 48 0.27 13.20 15.55
C VAL A 48 -0.89 12.83 14.62
N ALA A 49 -0.62 12.05 13.58
CA ALA A 49 -1.62 11.40 12.75
C ALA A 49 -1.31 9.90 12.59
N THR A 50 -2.36 9.08 12.52
CA THR A 50 -2.24 7.68 12.13
C THR A 50 -2.79 7.45 10.73
N ILE A 51 -2.08 6.65 9.94
CA ILE A 51 -2.39 6.30 8.56
C ILE A 51 -2.48 4.79 8.50
N LYS A 52 -3.70 4.28 8.32
CA LYS A 52 -3.95 2.84 8.23
C LYS A 52 -4.07 2.41 6.77
N VAL A 53 -3.38 1.34 6.39
CA VAL A 53 -3.35 0.84 5.02
C VAL A 53 -3.69 -0.65 4.92
N SER A 54 -4.15 -1.11 3.74
CA SER A 54 -4.34 -2.53 3.42
C SER A 54 -3.56 -2.93 2.18
N TYR A 55 -2.78 -4.00 2.30
CA TYR A 55 -2.04 -4.61 1.19
C TYR A 55 -2.83 -5.69 0.47
N LYS A 56 -4.03 -6.07 0.96
CA LYS A 56 -4.74 -7.27 0.52
C LYS A 56 -4.92 -7.39 -0.99
N ALA A 57 -5.29 -6.29 -1.66
CA ALA A 57 -5.48 -6.28 -3.12
C ALA A 57 -4.17 -6.40 -3.91
N PHE A 58 -3.05 -6.04 -3.29
CA PHE A 58 -1.73 -5.95 -3.89
C PHE A 58 -0.74 -6.95 -3.29
N ASP A 59 -1.19 -7.94 -2.51
CA ASP A 59 -0.28 -8.85 -1.79
C ASP A 59 0.70 -9.54 -2.75
N GLU A 60 0.18 -10.15 -3.81
CA GLU A 60 1.00 -10.80 -4.84
C GLU A 60 1.93 -9.81 -5.57
N TYR A 61 1.44 -8.60 -5.86
CA TYR A 61 2.23 -7.55 -6.50
C TYR A 61 3.38 -7.09 -5.60
N ASN A 62 3.14 -6.95 -4.31
CA ASN A 62 4.09 -6.41 -3.34
C ASN A 62 5.22 -7.38 -3.02
N LYS A 63 5.04 -8.70 -3.21
CA LYS A 63 6.07 -9.71 -2.94
C LYS A 63 7.40 -9.42 -3.65
N SER A 64 7.38 -8.87 -4.87
CA SER A 64 8.61 -8.56 -5.61
C SER A 64 9.41 -7.37 -5.04
N PHE A 65 8.82 -6.61 -4.12
CA PHE A 65 9.44 -5.46 -3.46
C PHE A 65 9.92 -5.78 -2.04
N GLU A 66 9.60 -6.98 -1.52
CA GLU A 66 10.03 -7.41 -0.19
C GLU A 66 11.57 -7.41 -0.08
N LYS A 67 12.09 -6.89 1.03
CA LYS A 67 13.53 -6.89 1.34
C LYS A 67 13.83 -7.87 2.46
N ALA A 68 14.97 -8.53 2.37
CA ALA A 68 15.49 -9.41 3.42
C ALA A 68 16.17 -8.57 4.51
N THR A 69 15.41 -8.19 5.53
CA THR A 69 15.87 -7.34 6.65
C THR A 69 15.76 -8.05 8.01
N TYR A 70 15.08 -9.20 8.07
CA TYR A 70 14.89 -9.98 9.28
C TYR A 70 15.97 -11.06 9.43
N TYR A 71 16.29 -11.35 10.69
CA TYR A 71 17.41 -12.21 11.05
C TYR A 71 17.02 -13.69 11.14
N ASP A 72 17.84 -14.57 10.56
CA ASP A 72 17.76 -16.02 10.77
C ASP A 72 18.30 -16.43 12.16
N GLU A 73 18.26 -17.73 12.46
CA GLU A 73 18.79 -18.31 13.69
C GLU A 73 20.30 -18.01 13.91
N ASN A 74 21.03 -17.71 12.83
CA ASN A 74 22.46 -17.36 12.86
C ASN A 74 22.71 -15.84 12.93
N ARG A 75 21.67 -15.03 13.14
CA ARG A 75 21.72 -13.56 13.15
C ARG A 75 22.20 -12.97 11.82
N LYS A 76 21.84 -13.57 10.69
CA LYS A 76 22.04 -12.99 9.36
C LYS A 76 20.72 -12.40 8.83
N PRO A 77 20.71 -11.15 8.34
CA PRO A 77 19.50 -10.52 7.79
C PRO A 77 19.22 -11.09 6.39
N VAL A 78 18.56 -12.26 6.35
CA VAL A 78 18.31 -13.02 5.12
C VAL A 78 16.83 -13.35 4.92
N LEU A 79 15.98 -13.02 5.88
CA LEU A 79 14.55 -13.31 5.84
C LEU A 79 13.75 -12.05 5.49
N THR A 80 12.69 -12.21 4.70
CA THR A 80 11.66 -11.17 4.56
C THR A 80 10.76 -11.15 5.80
N ALA A 81 9.93 -10.10 5.95
CA ALA A 81 8.94 -10.04 7.03
C ALA A 81 7.99 -11.26 7.03
N ARG A 82 7.66 -11.77 5.83
CA ARG A 82 6.79 -12.93 5.66
C ARG A 82 7.45 -14.22 6.12
N GLU A 83 8.70 -14.43 5.71
CA GLU A 83 9.49 -15.59 6.13
C GLU A 83 9.76 -15.60 7.64
N ALA A 84 9.90 -14.42 8.24
CA ALA A 84 10.08 -14.26 9.67
C ALA A 84 8.76 -14.27 10.49
N GLY A 85 7.59 -14.36 9.83
CA GLY A 85 6.28 -14.41 10.50
C GLY A 85 5.78 -13.08 11.06
N TYR A 86 6.38 -11.95 10.65
CA TYR A 86 5.98 -10.59 11.05
C TYR A 86 5.13 -9.88 9.99
N TYR A 87 4.77 -10.56 8.91
CA TYR A 87 3.94 -9.98 7.85
C TYR A 87 2.47 -9.90 8.25
N GLU A 88 1.90 -8.70 8.16
CA GLU A 88 0.48 -8.43 8.30
C GLU A 88 -0.09 -7.80 7.02
N LEU A 89 -1.37 -8.07 6.72
CA LEU A 89 -2.06 -7.55 5.53
C LEU A 89 -2.53 -6.10 5.69
N GLU A 90 -2.57 -5.61 6.93
CA GLU A 90 -2.86 -4.23 7.28
C GLU A 90 -1.70 -3.71 8.12
N ASP A 91 -1.40 -2.42 7.99
CA ASP A 91 -0.35 -1.76 8.76
C ASP A 91 -0.84 -0.35 9.15
N GLU A 92 -0.26 0.20 10.22
CA GLU A 92 -0.61 1.50 10.78
C GLU A 92 0.65 2.33 11.01
N TYR A 93 0.73 3.47 10.32
CA TYR A 93 1.86 4.37 10.40
C TYR A 93 1.55 5.57 11.28
N TYR A 94 2.51 5.94 12.12
CA TYR A 94 2.46 7.12 12.98
C TYR A 94 3.37 8.18 12.38
N VAL A 95 2.78 9.32 12.02
CA VAL A 95 3.49 10.44 11.39
C VAL A 95 3.13 11.74 12.09
N SER A 96 3.93 12.79 11.91
CA SER A 96 3.45 14.12 12.28
C SER A 96 2.38 14.56 11.29
N SER A 97 1.27 15.09 11.83
CA SER A 97 0.15 15.62 11.07
C SER A 97 0.53 16.77 10.13
N LYS A 98 1.70 17.37 10.32
CA LYS A 98 2.27 18.47 9.54
C LYS A 98 3.34 18.01 8.54
N ASP A 99 3.74 16.74 8.57
CA ASP A 99 4.77 16.21 7.69
C ASP A 99 4.29 16.23 6.24
N ASP A 100 5.23 16.42 5.31
CA ASP A 100 4.94 16.24 3.90
C ASP A 100 4.95 14.76 3.52
N LEU A 101 3.77 14.16 3.50
CA LEU A 101 3.60 12.74 3.23
C LEU A 101 3.94 12.33 1.79
N THR A 102 4.17 13.28 0.88
CA THR A 102 4.52 12.95 -0.51
C THR A 102 5.90 12.33 -0.66
N ALA A 103 6.76 12.48 0.35
CA ALA A 103 8.04 11.80 0.40
C ALA A 103 7.90 10.30 0.72
N TYR A 104 6.80 9.91 1.39
CA TYR A 104 6.54 8.54 1.82
C TYR A 104 5.64 7.77 0.86
N PHE A 105 4.64 8.43 0.28
CA PHE A 105 3.74 7.80 -0.70
C PHE A 105 3.12 8.82 -1.66
N SER A 106 2.74 8.36 -2.84
CA SER A 106 1.96 9.12 -3.82
C SER A 106 0.56 8.51 -3.95
N VAL A 107 -0.44 9.36 -4.22
CA VAL A 107 -1.80 8.90 -4.56
C VAL A 107 -1.83 8.57 -6.04
N LEU A 108 -2.29 7.38 -6.39
CA LEU A 108 -2.38 6.92 -7.78
C LEU A 108 -3.53 7.63 -8.53
N SER A 109 -3.38 7.75 -9.85
CA SER A 109 -4.24 8.56 -10.71
C SER A 109 -5.66 8.02 -10.88
N ASP A 110 -6.58 8.89 -11.36
CA ASP A 110 -7.99 8.56 -11.63
C ASP A 110 -8.18 7.35 -12.55
N SER A 111 -7.28 7.12 -13.50
CA SER A 111 -7.31 5.92 -14.36
C SER A 111 -7.13 4.63 -13.55
N VAL A 112 -6.25 4.65 -12.55
CA VAL A 112 -6.04 3.51 -11.65
C VAL A 112 -7.23 3.33 -10.73
N LEU A 113 -7.82 4.43 -10.25
CA LEU A 113 -9.06 4.41 -9.48
C LEU A 113 -10.24 3.84 -10.31
N GLY A 114 -10.30 4.17 -11.61
CA GLY A 114 -11.28 3.63 -12.55
C GLY A 114 -11.14 2.12 -12.72
N LEU A 115 -9.92 1.63 -12.98
CA LEU A 115 -9.65 0.19 -13.04
C LEU A 115 -10.00 -0.52 -11.73
N TRP A 116 -9.74 0.12 -10.59
CA TRP A 116 -10.11 -0.43 -9.29
C TRP A 116 -11.63 -0.54 -9.12
N ALA A 117 -12.39 0.48 -9.53
CA ALA A 117 -13.85 0.43 -9.47
C ALA A 117 -14.41 -0.71 -10.34
N GLU A 118 -13.84 -0.93 -11.52
CA GLU A 118 -14.17 -2.06 -12.39
C GLU A 118 -13.84 -3.41 -11.75
N PHE A 119 -12.67 -3.53 -11.11
CA PHE A 119 -12.30 -4.72 -10.36
C PHE A 119 -13.30 -5.04 -9.24
N ILE A 120 -13.66 -4.06 -8.42
CA ILE A 120 -14.66 -4.25 -7.35
C ILE A 120 -16.00 -4.71 -7.93
N ALA A 121 -16.43 -4.10 -9.04
CA ALA A 121 -17.66 -4.50 -9.72
C ALA A 121 -17.60 -5.92 -10.32
N SER A 122 -16.41 -6.41 -10.66
CA SER A 122 -16.21 -7.77 -11.19
C SER A 122 -16.46 -8.88 -10.16
N GLY A 123 -16.29 -8.58 -8.87
CA GLY A 123 -16.40 -9.55 -7.78
C GLY A 123 -15.23 -10.55 -7.70
N GLN A 124 -14.17 -10.39 -8.49
CA GLN A 124 -12.96 -11.19 -8.36
C GLN A 124 -12.20 -10.85 -7.06
N GLU A 125 -11.45 -11.82 -6.53
CA GLU A 125 -10.73 -11.64 -5.25
C GLU A 125 -9.32 -11.06 -5.42
N ASN A 126 -8.70 -11.23 -6.60
CA ASN A 126 -7.32 -10.82 -6.84
C ASN A 126 -7.24 -9.80 -7.98
N TYR A 127 -6.74 -8.60 -7.67
CA TYR A 127 -6.66 -7.49 -8.61
C TYR A 127 -5.70 -7.77 -9.79
N VAL A 128 -4.57 -8.42 -9.51
CA VAL A 128 -3.57 -8.76 -10.54
C VAL A 128 -4.12 -9.80 -11.50
N SER A 129 -4.72 -10.88 -10.98
CA SER A 129 -5.37 -11.90 -11.81
C SER A 129 -6.47 -11.30 -12.67
N TRP A 130 -7.30 -10.41 -12.10
CA TRP A 130 -8.31 -9.70 -12.86
C TRP A 130 -7.71 -8.84 -13.99
N LEU A 131 -6.63 -8.10 -13.72
CA LEU A 131 -5.93 -7.33 -14.76
C LEU A 131 -5.34 -8.23 -15.86
N GLU A 132 -4.80 -9.38 -15.50
CA GLU A 132 -4.30 -10.36 -16.47
C GLU A 132 -5.42 -10.87 -17.37
N ASP A 133 -6.60 -11.15 -16.82
CA ASP A 133 -7.78 -11.54 -17.59
C ASP A 133 -8.22 -10.44 -18.56
N GLN A 134 -8.28 -9.18 -18.10
CA GLN A 134 -8.58 -8.04 -18.97
C GLN A 134 -7.57 -7.91 -20.11
N LEU A 135 -6.27 -8.11 -19.80
CA LEU A 135 -5.21 -8.02 -20.79
C LEU A 135 -5.27 -9.16 -21.81
N ARG A 136 -5.58 -10.38 -21.37
CA ARG A 136 -5.78 -11.55 -22.24
C ARG A 136 -6.95 -11.33 -23.18
N ALA A 137 -8.10 -10.90 -22.64
CA ALA A 137 -9.29 -10.56 -23.41
C ALA A 137 -9.01 -9.46 -24.46
N ALA A 138 -8.34 -8.37 -24.07
CA ALA A 138 -7.97 -7.28 -24.97
C ALA A 138 -7.00 -7.70 -26.09
N ARG A 139 -6.22 -8.76 -25.86
CA ARG A 139 -5.26 -9.32 -26.83
C ARG A 139 -5.82 -10.49 -27.66
N GLY A 140 -7.06 -10.90 -27.41
CA GLY A 140 -7.66 -12.07 -28.06
C GLY A 140 -6.98 -13.39 -27.71
N LEU A 141 -6.38 -13.47 -26.53
CA LEU A 141 -5.78 -14.69 -25.99
C LEU A 141 -6.81 -15.32 -25.05
N GLU A 142 -7.53 -16.35 -25.51
CA GLU A 142 -8.40 -17.18 -24.65
C GLU A 142 -7.58 -18.27 -23.92
#